data_AF-A0A7Y3LDS6-F1
#
_entry.id   AF-A0A7Y3LDS6-F1
#
_cell.length_a   1.000
_cell.length_b   1.000
_cell.length_c   1.000
_cell.angle_alpha   90.00
_cell.angle_beta   90.00
_cell.angle_gamma   90.00
#
_symmetry.space_group_name_H-M   'P 1'
#
loop_
_entity.id
_entity.type
_entity.pdbx_description
1 polymer ?
#
loop_
_entity_poly.entity_id
_entity_poly.type
_entity_poly.pdbx_seq_one_letter_code
_entity_poly.pdbx_strand_id
1 'polypeptide(L)'
;MSDGAPTTRRNPYVLLGIPFGSTRELASIAFATRARGLRRAANGAERLKDLTWALNQVEEVLREPRMALEIYRVPADFRCYEPLSPGIFSPTPERLVRQSGPSAPELEQLFVAAEDEALAAARSELGNSAALPQR
;
A
#
# COMPACT_ATOMS: atom_id res chain seq x y z
N MET A 1 -9.26 25.43 9.92
CA MET A 1 -7.84 25.09 9.65
C MET A 1 -7.50 23.94 10.59
N SER A 2 -7.64 22.70 10.12
CA SER A 2 -7.33 21.52 10.94
C SER A 2 -5.92 21.07 10.56
N ASP A 3 -5.01 21.17 11.53
CA ASP A 3 -3.60 20.82 11.39
C ASP A 3 -3.49 19.29 11.29
N GLY A 4 -3.43 18.79 10.06
CA GLY A 4 -3.21 17.38 9.77
C GLY A 4 -1.75 17.06 10.01
N ALA A 5 -1.42 16.60 11.22
CA ALA A 5 -0.10 16.07 11.54
C ALA A 5 0.34 15.10 10.42
N PRO A 6 1.60 15.19 9.92
CA PRO A 6 2.06 14.26 8.91
C PRO A 6 2.01 12.86 9.53
N THR A 7 1.02 12.04 9.14
CA THR A 7 1.02 10.62 9.42
C THR A 7 2.36 10.12 8.89
N THR A 8 3.28 9.83 9.81
CA THR A 8 4.60 9.32 9.48
C THR A 8 4.36 8.10 8.60
N ARG A 9 4.64 8.23 7.30
CA ARG A 9 4.43 7.18 6.30
C ARG A 9 5.36 6.02 6.66
N ARG A 10 4.84 5.03 7.38
CA ARG A 10 5.58 3.83 7.78
C ARG A 10 5.27 2.72 6.78
N ASN A 11 6.29 2.24 6.07
CA ASN A 11 6.17 1.10 5.17
C ASN A 11 6.73 -0.16 5.86
N PRO A 12 5.94 -1.22 6.07
CA PRO A 12 6.36 -2.40 6.82
C PRO A 12 7.51 -3.18 6.13
N TYR A 13 7.54 -3.23 4.80
CA TYR A 13 8.60 -3.90 4.04
C TYR A 13 9.94 -3.17 4.17
N VAL A 14 9.91 -1.83 4.20
CA VAL A 14 11.11 -0.99 4.43
C VAL A 14 11.61 -1.14 5.87
N LEU A 15 10.70 -1.15 6.84
CA LEU A 15 11.04 -1.36 8.25
C LEU A 15 11.63 -2.74 8.52
N LEU A 16 11.21 -3.77 7.78
CA LEU A 16 11.79 -5.11 7.86
C LEU A 16 13.04 -5.27 6.97
N GLY A 17 13.21 -4.42 5.96
CA GLY A 17 14.34 -4.48 5.02
C GLY A 17 14.21 -5.63 4.02
N ILE A 18 12.99 -5.90 3.58
CA ILE A 18 12.65 -7.02 2.69
C ILE A 18 11.95 -6.51 1.42
N PRO A 19 12.02 -7.25 0.30
CA PRO A 19 11.25 -6.92 -0.89
C PRO A 19 9.75 -6.87 -0.62
N PHE A 20 9.03 -6.04 -1.36
CA PHE A 20 7.57 -6.03 -1.32
C PHE A 20 7.00 -7.38 -1.78
N GLY A 21 5.87 -7.80 -1.20
CA GLY A 21 5.24 -9.10 -1.52
C GLY A 21 6.02 -10.32 -1.00
N SER A 22 7.07 -10.10 -0.19
CA SER A 22 7.80 -11.18 0.46
C SER A 22 6.87 -12.06 1.31
N THR A 23 7.20 -13.35 1.37
CA THR A 23 6.42 -14.32 2.13
C THR A 23 6.51 -14.08 3.63
N ARG A 24 5.56 -14.67 4.37
CA ARG A 24 5.54 -14.63 5.83
C ARG A 24 6.82 -15.17 6.45
N GLU A 25 7.39 -16.24 5.89
CA GLU A 25 8.62 -16.83 6.38
C GLU A 25 9.78 -15.84 6.28
N LEU A 26 9.90 -15.15 5.14
CA LEU A 26 10.97 -14.18 4.92
C LEU A 26 10.81 -12.95 5.83
N ALA A 27 9.58 -12.48 6.05
CA ALA A 27 9.29 -11.41 7.00
C ALA A 27 9.67 -11.80 8.45
N SER A 28 9.39 -13.04 8.84
CA SER A 28 9.72 -13.57 10.18
C SER A 28 11.23 -13.67 10.39
N ILE A 29 11.98 -14.13 9.39
CA ILE A 29 13.45 -14.19 9.42
C ILE A 29 14.06 -12.79 9.54
N ALA A 30 13.54 -11.83 8.77
CA ALA A 30 14.00 -10.44 8.81
C ALA A 30 13.73 -9.79 10.17
N PHE A 31 12.54 -9.99 10.74
CA PHE A 31 12.20 -9.55 12.09
C PHE A 31 13.19 -10.09 13.12
N ALA A 32 13.42 -11.41 13.14
CA ALA A 32 14.31 -12.04 14.11
C ALA A 32 15.75 -11.50 14.01
N THR A 33 16.22 -11.28 12.78
CA THR A 33 17.56 -10.75 12.52
C THR A 33 17.71 -9.33 13.04
N ARG A 34 16.76 -8.44 12.72
CA ARG A 34 16.79 -7.05 13.16
C ARG A 34 16.55 -6.90 14.67
N ALA A 35 15.61 -7.66 15.24
CA ALA A 35 15.32 -7.65 16.66
C ALA A 35 16.54 -8.03 17.53
N ARG A 36 17.36 -8.99 17.07
CA ARG A 36 18.63 -9.32 17.73
C ARG A 36 19.61 -8.14 17.75
N GLY A 37 19.71 -7.42 16.63
CA GLY A 37 20.60 -6.26 16.50
C GLY A 37 20.20 -5.07 17.38
N LEU A 38 18.92 -4.96 17.75
CA LEU A 38 18.40 -3.85 18.55
C LEU A 38 18.66 -3.97 20.05
N ARG A 39 19.06 -5.14 20.56
CA ARG A 39 19.26 -5.37 22.01
C ARG A 39 20.30 -4.45 22.65
N ARG A 40 21.23 -3.90 21.86
CA ARG A 40 22.32 -3.03 22.34
C ARG A 40 22.16 -1.57 21.89
N ALA A 41 21.05 -1.23 21.23
CA ALA A 41 20.82 0.12 20.71
C ALA A 41 20.13 1.00 21.75
N ALA A 42 20.53 2.28 21.84
CA ALA A 42 19.93 3.26 22.74
C ALA A 42 18.41 3.40 22.57
N ASN A 43 17.90 3.21 21.33
CA ASN A 43 16.46 3.28 21.00
C ASN A 43 15.88 1.89 20.67
N GLY A 44 16.45 0.82 21.22
CA GLY A 44 16.11 -0.56 20.88
C GLY A 44 14.64 -0.90 21.12
N ALA A 45 14.05 -0.40 22.21
CA ALA A 45 12.65 -0.68 22.56
C ALA A 45 11.64 -0.05 21.58
N GLU A 46 11.87 1.20 21.16
CA GLU A 46 11.00 1.87 20.18
C GLU A 46 11.10 1.22 18.81
N ARG A 47 12.32 0.95 18.34
CA ARG A 47 12.55 0.26 17.08
C ARG A 47 11.99 -1.16 17.07
N LEU A 48 11.97 -1.84 18.23
CA LEU A 48 11.35 -3.15 18.35
C LEU A 48 9.83 -3.07 18.21
N LYS A 49 9.18 -2.05 18.79
CA LYS A 49 7.73 -1.80 18.58
C LYS A 49 7.44 -1.58 17.10
N ASP A 50 8.28 -0.82 16.40
CA ASP A 50 8.12 -0.58 14.96
C ASP A 50 8.29 -1.87 14.14
N LEU A 51 9.23 -2.74 14.50
CA LEU A 51 9.40 -4.04 13.85
C LEU A 51 8.24 -5.00 14.11
N THR A 52 7.71 -5.03 15.33
CA THR A 52 6.53 -5.84 15.67
C THR A 52 5.30 -5.34 14.92
N TRP A 53 5.10 -4.01 14.87
CA TRP A 53 4.07 -3.41 14.03
C TRP A 53 4.23 -3.84 12.56
N ALA A 54 5.44 -3.74 12.01
CA ALA A 54 5.71 -4.07 10.61
C ALA A 54 5.42 -5.54 10.29
N LEU A 55 5.79 -6.48 11.15
CA LEU A 55 5.52 -7.91 10.96
C LEU A 55 4.00 -8.17 10.90
N ASN A 56 3.25 -7.62 11.86
CA ASN A 56 1.80 -7.78 11.91
C ASN A 56 1.13 -7.19 10.66
N GLN A 57 1.61 -6.03 10.18
CA GLN A 57 1.08 -5.44 8.95
C GLN A 57 1.33 -6.31 7.72
N VAL A 58 2.52 -6.93 7.58
CA VAL A 58 2.77 -7.86 6.47
C VAL A 58 1.84 -9.07 6.55
N GLU A 59 1.61 -9.62 7.75
CA GLU A 59 0.69 -10.75 7.93
C GLU A 59 -0.76 -10.39 7.58
N GLU A 60 -1.23 -9.20 7.96
CA GLU A 60 -2.57 -8.72 7.60
C GLU A 60 -2.70 -8.47 6.10
N VAL A 61 -1.68 -7.88 5.45
CA VAL A 61 -1.67 -7.66 3.99
C VAL A 61 -1.70 -8.98 3.22
N LEU A 62 -0.97 -10.00 3.69
CA LEU A 62 -0.99 -11.32 3.07
C LEU A 62 -2.35 -12.02 3.22
N ARG A 63 -3.09 -11.72 4.30
CA ARG A 63 -4.42 -12.29 4.56
C ARG A 63 -5.52 -11.55 3.79
N GLU A 64 -5.45 -10.22 3.77
CA GLU A 64 -6.42 -9.35 3.11
C GLU A 64 -5.69 -8.32 2.23
N PRO A 65 -5.42 -8.67 0.96
CA PRO A 65 -4.69 -7.80 0.04
C PRO A 65 -5.37 -6.44 -0.18
N ARG A 66 -6.69 -6.33 0.03
CA ARG A 66 -7.43 -5.06 -0.09
C ARG A 66 -7.02 -4.02 0.96
N MET A 67 -6.48 -4.45 2.10
CA MET A 67 -5.95 -3.55 3.13
C MET A 67 -4.61 -2.91 2.74
N ALA A 68 -3.94 -3.44 1.71
CA ALA A 68 -2.69 -2.89 1.21
C ALA A 68 -2.87 -1.72 0.24
N LEU A 69 -4.11 -1.32 -0.10
CA LEU A 69 -4.36 -0.27 -1.09
C LEU A 69 -3.69 1.07 -0.73
N GLU A 70 -3.48 1.38 0.55
CA GLU A 70 -2.72 2.56 0.95
C GLU A 70 -1.20 2.44 0.69
N ILE A 71 -0.67 1.21 0.64
CA ILE A 71 0.70 0.90 0.23
C ILE A 71 0.82 1.01 -1.29
N TYR A 72 -0.24 0.62 -2.01
CA TYR A 72 -0.42 0.84 -3.46
C TYR A 72 -0.93 2.25 -3.75
N ARG A 73 -0.13 3.28 -3.48
CA ARG A 73 -0.24 4.46 -4.33
C ARG A 73 0.39 4.11 -5.67
N VAL A 74 -0.41 3.64 -6.62
CA VAL A 74 -0.17 4.00 -8.02
C VAL A 74 -0.30 5.51 -8.03
N PRO A 75 0.80 6.26 -8.19
CA PRO A 75 0.64 7.68 -8.36
C PRO A 75 -0.02 7.81 -9.73
N ALA A 76 -1.31 8.14 -9.72
CA ALA A 76 -1.86 8.93 -10.81
C ALA A 76 -1.18 10.32 -10.89
N ASP A 77 -0.18 10.59 -10.03
CA ASP A 77 0.74 11.73 -10.13
C ASP A 77 1.83 11.45 -11.16
N PHE A 78 1.73 12.13 -12.31
CA PHE A 78 2.69 12.06 -13.40
C PHE A 78 4.12 12.46 -12.99
N ARG A 79 4.28 13.19 -11.89
CA ARG A 79 5.59 13.65 -11.38
C ARG A 79 6.37 12.59 -10.62
N CYS A 80 5.83 11.38 -10.46
CA CYS A 80 6.54 10.28 -9.79
C CYS A 80 7.82 9.81 -10.52
N TYR A 81 8.01 10.24 -11.77
CA TYR A 81 9.23 10.03 -12.55
C TYR A 81 10.20 11.21 -12.51
N GLU A 82 9.87 12.27 -11.78
CA GLU A 82 10.76 13.41 -11.61
C GLU A 82 11.71 13.16 -10.42
N PRO A 83 13.02 13.41 -10.58
CA PRO A 83 13.95 13.32 -9.46
C PRO A 83 13.62 14.41 -8.43
N LEU A 84 13.57 14.02 -7.14
CA LEU A 84 13.26 14.92 -6.02
C LEU A 84 14.27 16.06 -5.85
N SER A 85 15.52 15.86 -6.29
CA SER A 85 16.58 16.86 -6.29
C SER A 85 17.62 16.55 -7.37
N PRO A 86 18.33 17.56 -7.91
CA PRO A 86 19.45 17.33 -8.83
C PRO A 86 20.66 16.76 -8.08
N GLY A 87 21.34 15.79 -8.69
CA GLY A 87 22.63 15.28 -8.20
C GLY A 87 22.81 13.76 -8.37
N ILE A 88 24.05 13.31 -8.26
CA ILE A 88 24.42 11.89 -8.42
C ILE A 88 23.74 10.96 -7.40
N PHE A 89 23.29 11.51 -6.27
CA PHE A 89 22.60 10.77 -5.20
C PHE A 89 21.07 10.75 -5.37
N SER A 90 20.55 11.27 -6.48
CA SER A 90 19.11 11.31 -6.78
C SER A 90 18.87 10.84 -8.21
N PRO A 91 19.09 9.54 -8.49
CA PRO A 91 18.95 9.00 -9.83
C PRO A 91 17.51 9.18 -10.32
N THR A 92 17.38 9.49 -11.62
CA THR A 92 16.07 9.58 -12.27
C THR A 92 15.35 8.24 -12.17
N PRO A 93 14.11 8.20 -11.66
CA PRO A 93 13.33 6.97 -11.63
C PRO A 93 13.12 6.41 -13.05
N GLU A 94 13.59 5.19 -13.30
CA GLU A 94 13.35 4.51 -14.58
C GLU A 94 12.02 3.77 -14.55
N ARG A 95 11.22 3.96 -15.60
CA ARG A 95 9.95 3.25 -15.76
C ARG A 95 10.23 1.80 -16.13
N LEU A 96 9.89 0.88 -15.23
CA LEU A 96 9.94 -0.54 -15.53
C LEU A 96 8.93 -0.88 -16.64
N VAL A 97 9.41 -1.57 -17.67
CA VAL A 97 8.57 -2.14 -18.71
C VAL A 97 7.67 -3.19 -18.06
N ARG A 98 6.37 -3.11 -18.33
CA ARG A 98 5.40 -4.08 -17.83
C ARG A 98 5.79 -5.47 -18.35
N GLN A 99 6.18 -6.38 -17.45
CA GLN A 99 6.61 -7.74 -17.82
C GLN A 99 5.43 -8.72 -17.95
N SER A 100 4.28 -8.39 -17.36
CA SER A 100 3.03 -9.11 -17.52
C SER A 100 2.24 -8.53 -18.70
N GLY A 101 1.83 -9.36 -19.66
CA GLY A 101 0.82 -8.95 -20.63
C GLY A 101 -0.52 -8.63 -19.94
N PRO A 102 -1.43 -7.87 -20.57
CA PRO A 102 -2.81 -7.87 -20.15
C PRO A 102 -3.31 -9.31 -20.26
N SER A 103 -3.63 -9.92 -19.13
CA SER A 103 -4.45 -11.12 -19.10
C SER A 103 -5.84 -10.66 -19.55
N ALA A 104 -6.13 -10.79 -20.84
CA ALA A 104 -7.45 -10.51 -21.38
C ALA A 104 -8.59 -11.11 -20.51
N PRO A 105 -8.48 -12.33 -19.97
CA PRO A 105 -9.50 -12.84 -19.05
C PRO A 105 -9.57 -12.08 -17.70
N GLU A 106 -8.45 -11.61 -17.15
CA GLU A 106 -8.48 -10.77 -15.93
C GLU A 106 -9.11 -9.40 -16.17
N LEU A 107 -8.86 -8.79 -17.35
CA LEU A 107 -9.47 -7.51 -17.72
C LEU A 107 -10.98 -7.66 -17.93
N GLU A 108 -11.42 -8.73 -18.59
CA GLU A 108 -12.84 -9.03 -18.77
C GLU A 108 -13.54 -9.21 -17.41
N GLN A 109 -12.93 -9.99 -16.51
CA GLN A 109 -13.44 -10.18 -15.14
C GLN A 109 -13.51 -8.86 -14.36
N LEU A 110 -12.52 -7.99 -14.54
CA LEU A 110 -12.51 -6.66 -13.92
C LEU A 110 -13.63 -5.77 -14.47
N PHE A 111 -13.87 -5.78 -15.78
CA PHE A 111 -14.95 -5.01 -16.38
C PHE A 111 -16.32 -5.48 -15.91
N VAL A 112 -16.57 -6.79 -15.89
CA VAL A 112 -17.82 -7.35 -15.38
C VAL A 112 -18.05 -6.95 -13.91
N ALA A 113 -17.02 -7.06 -13.06
CA ALA A 113 -17.12 -6.67 -11.67
C ALA A 113 -17.37 -5.15 -11.49
N ALA A 114 -16.74 -4.32 -12.30
CA ALA A 114 -16.93 -2.86 -12.28
C ALA A 114 -18.33 -2.46 -12.77
N GLU A 115 -18.88 -3.16 -13.76
CA GLU A 115 -20.25 -2.96 -14.22
C GLU A 115 -21.27 -3.29 -13.13
N ASP A 116 -21.10 -4.44 -12.44
CA ASP A 116 -21.96 -4.84 -11.33
C ASP A 116 -21.93 -3.81 -10.18
N GLU A 117 -20.74 -3.31 -9.83
CA GLU A 117 -20.57 -2.30 -8.79
C GLU A 117 -21.20 -0.95 -9.20
N ALA A 118 -21.00 -0.50 -10.43
CA ALA A 118 -21.60 0.73 -10.95
C ALA A 118 -23.13 0.64 -10.98
N LEU A 119 -23.69 -0.52 -11.34
CA LEU A 119 -25.13 -0.73 -11.39
C LEU A 119 -25.75 -0.80 -9.99
N ALA A 120 -25.03 -1.38 -9.02
CA ALA A 120 -25.42 -1.35 -7.61
C ALA A 120 -25.39 0.10 -7.05
N ALA A 121 -24.36 0.87 -7.36
CA ALA A 121 -24.26 2.28 -6.96
C ALA A 121 -25.40 3.12 -7.55
N ALA A 122 -25.67 2.99 -8.86
CA ALA A 122 -26.76 3.71 -9.52
C ALA A 122 -28.14 3.36 -8.96
N ARG A 123 -28.39 2.08 -8.63
CA ARG A 123 -29.63 1.66 -7.96
C ARG A 123 -29.78 2.28 -6.57
N SER A 124 -28.69 2.35 -5.80
CA SER A 124 -28.66 2.99 -4.48
C SER A 124 -28.95 4.49 -4.59
N GLU A 125 -28.35 5.18 -5.55
CA GLU A 125 -28.59 6.62 -5.80
C GLU A 125 -30.02 6.92 -6.25
N LEU A 126 -30.60 6.08 -7.12
CA LEU A 126 -32.01 6.18 -7.53
C LEU A 126 -32.95 5.95 -6.35
N GLY A 127 -32.67 4.94 -5.51
CA GLY A 127 -33.45 4.67 -4.29
C GLY A 127 -33.40 5.85 -3.30
N ASN A 128 -32.23 6.45 -3.11
CA ASN A 128 -32.05 7.61 -2.24
C ASN A 128 -32.73 8.88 -2.80
N SER A 129 -32.69 9.06 -4.13
CA SER A 129 -33.36 10.19 -4.79
C SER A 129 -34.88 10.06 -4.78
N ALA A 130 -35.41 8.83 -4.89
CA ALA A 130 -36.84 8.56 -4.82
C ALA A 130 -37.43 8.70 -3.39
N ALA A 131 -36.59 8.62 -2.35
CA ALA A 131 -37.01 8.74 -0.95
C ALA A 131 -37.09 10.19 -0.43
N LEU A 132 -36.72 11.20 -1.23
CA LEU A 132 -36.87 12.60 -0.88
C LEU A 132 -38.34 13.06 -1.09
N PRO A 133 -39.07 13.52 -0.06
CA PRO A 133 -40.40 14.07 -0.25
C PRO A 133 -40.31 15.36 -1.08
N GLN A 134 -41.13 15.46 -2.13
CA GLN A 134 -41.30 16.71 -2.87
C GLN A 134 -41.89 17.77 -1.92
N ARG A 135 -41.22 18.92 -1.83
CA ARG A 135 -41.65 20.08 -1.02
C ARG A 135 -42.83 20.79 -1.65
#